data_AF-X0U7W1-F1
#
_entry.id   AF-X0U7W1-F1
#
_cell.length_a   1.000
_cell.length_b   1.000
_cell.length_c   1.000
_cell.angle_alpha   90.00
_cell.angle_beta   90.00
_cell.angle_gamma   90.00
#
_symmetry.space_group_name_H-M   'P 1'
#
loop_
_entity.id
_entity.type
_entity.pdbx_description
1 polymer ?
#
loop_
_entity_poly.entity_id
_entity_poly.type
_entity_poly.pdbx_seq_one_letter_code
_entity_poly.pdbx_strand_id
1 'polypeptide(L)'
;WTRDARFSGPAVSLIQDDGVKRILGTVPIEDDGSVSFKVPSGKALHFQLLDEHYRALQTMRSFSGVMPGEKRGCLGCHELHSTAAPNKLGSALRTEPAELTPPPWGTQSISYTRFVQPVLDKYCGRCHQGSGEARKKLDLTLRPGYRMFKEPYVTLVGGAQFSGVDPNQKGIAGAIMVENYEQSDPQSYLTLRPMQHLSYTSKLIDIARRDEYKIDPVSLRKLIAWVDTNCPYRGEEDIRAIPDPDFPGIECLPVRPRVATAPIIQRP
;
A
#
# COMPACT_ATOMS: atom_id res chain seq x y z
N TRP A 1 -1.97 -24.38 3.79
CA TRP A 1 -1.63 -23.17 3.01
C TRP A 1 -2.85 -22.82 2.18
N THR A 2 -3.59 -21.77 2.53
CA THR A 2 -4.70 -21.32 1.69
C THR A 2 -4.10 -20.72 0.42
N ARG A 3 -4.11 -21.48 -0.69
CA ARG A 3 -3.91 -20.91 -2.03
C ARG A 3 -5.07 -19.96 -2.27
N ASP A 4 -4.89 -18.68 -2.07
CA ASP A 4 -5.93 -17.66 -2.09
C ASP A 4 -5.72 -16.70 -3.25
N ALA A 5 -6.41 -16.95 -4.37
CA ALA A 5 -6.42 -16.14 -5.61
C ALA A 5 -5.09 -16.04 -6.38
N ARG A 6 -3.94 -16.17 -5.69
CA ARG A 6 -2.59 -15.98 -6.25
C ARG A 6 -1.69 -17.19 -5.98
N PHE A 7 -0.63 -17.33 -6.77
CA PHE A 7 0.34 -18.44 -6.68
C PHE A 7 1.38 -18.26 -5.55
N SER A 8 1.25 -17.21 -4.74
CA SER A 8 2.12 -16.88 -3.60
C SER A 8 1.31 -16.84 -2.31
N GLY A 9 1.95 -17.05 -1.16
CA GLY A 9 1.22 -17.15 0.09
C GLY A 9 2.13 -17.07 1.31
N PRO A 10 1.68 -16.48 2.42
CA PRO A 10 0.32 -15.97 2.65
C PRO A 10 -0.01 -14.72 1.81
N ALA A 11 -1.19 -14.70 1.16
CA ALA A 11 -1.57 -13.54 0.35
C ALA A 11 -1.75 -12.30 1.22
N VAL A 12 -1.29 -11.18 0.69
CA VAL A 12 -1.34 -9.87 1.35
C VAL A 12 -2.34 -8.93 0.71
N SER A 13 -2.73 -9.16 -0.55
CA SER A 13 -3.67 -8.31 -1.29
C SER A 13 -4.38 -9.10 -2.40
N LEU A 14 -5.59 -8.67 -2.76
CA LEU A 14 -6.30 -9.21 -3.91
C LEU A 14 -5.77 -8.63 -5.23
N ILE A 15 -5.26 -7.38 -5.20
CA ILE A 15 -4.87 -6.61 -6.38
C ILE A 15 -3.41 -6.82 -6.80
N GLN A 16 -2.49 -6.98 -5.84
CA GLN A 16 -1.09 -7.30 -6.11
C GLN A 16 -0.38 -7.85 -4.86
N ASP A 17 0.33 -8.97 -4.97
CA ASP A 17 1.22 -9.43 -3.89
C ASP A 17 2.58 -8.71 -3.97
N ASP A 18 2.62 -7.44 -3.57
CA ASP A 18 3.84 -6.61 -3.53
C ASP A 18 4.46 -6.51 -2.13
N GLY A 19 4.13 -7.47 -1.28
CA GLY A 19 4.62 -7.61 0.10
C GLY A 19 3.84 -6.78 1.12
N VAL A 20 4.19 -6.95 2.39
CA VAL A 20 3.61 -6.15 3.48
C VAL A 20 4.13 -4.71 3.38
N LYS A 21 3.23 -3.73 3.45
CA LYS A 21 3.56 -2.30 3.40
C LYS A 21 3.57 -1.65 4.79
N ARG A 22 4.59 -0.84 5.03
CA ARG A 22 4.75 -0.01 6.23
C ARG A 22 5.24 1.37 5.82
N ILE A 23 4.60 2.41 6.34
CA ILE A 23 5.07 3.79 6.15
C ILE A 23 6.09 4.08 7.25
N LEU A 24 7.34 4.30 6.86
CA LEU A 24 8.43 4.62 7.79
C LEU A 24 8.33 6.04 8.32
N GLY A 25 7.86 6.97 7.48
CA GLY A 25 7.62 8.35 7.84
C GLY A 25 7.58 9.25 6.62
N THR A 26 7.54 10.55 6.88
CA THR A 26 7.58 11.62 5.87
C THR A 26 8.72 12.58 6.17
N VAL A 27 9.23 13.23 5.13
CA VAL A 27 10.18 14.33 5.23
C VAL A 27 9.70 15.48 4.34
N PRO A 28 9.93 16.73 4.74
CA PRO A 28 9.61 17.87 3.89
C PRO A 28 10.51 17.87 2.64
N ILE A 29 10.03 18.52 1.59
CA ILE A 29 10.79 18.79 0.37
C ILE A 29 11.15 20.26 0.40
N GLU A 30 12.39 20.59 0.09
CA GLU A 30 12.86 21.97 0.04
C GLU A 30 12.20 22.73 -1.13
N ASP A 31 12.20 24.06 -1.06
CA ASP A 31 11.58 24.91 -2.10
C ASP A 31 12.19 24.69 -3.50
N ASP A 32 13.45 24.23 -3.58
CA ASP A 32 14.11 23.87 -4.84
C ASP A 32 13.84 22.44 -5.32
N GLY A 33 12.94 21.72 -4.65
CA GLY A 33 12.53 20.34 -4.96
C GLY A 33 13.49 19.27 -4.45
N SER A 34 14.58 19.65 -3.78
CA SER A 34 15.57 18.70 -3.27
C SER A 34 15.15 18.09 -1.94
N VAL A 35 15.65 16.88 -1.67
CA VAL A 35 15.36 16.12 -0.44
C VAL A 35 16.58 15.28 -0.04
N SER A 36 16.85 15.16 1.26
CA SER A 36 17.95 14.37 1.82
C SER A 36 17.53 13.87 3.19
N PHE A 37 17.54 12.55 3.41
CA PHE A 37 17.03 11.96 4.64
C PHE A 37 17.65 10.59 4.95
N LYS A 38 17.59 10.20 6.22
CA LYS A 38 18.05 8.89 6.69
C LYS A 38 16.97 7.83 6.52
N VAL A 39 17.40 6.62 6.21
CA VAL A 39 16.54 5.44 6.02
C VAL A 39 17.19 4.21 6.66
N PRO A 40 16.42 3.19 7.03
CA PRO A 40 16.98 1.93 7.52
C PRO A 40 17.74 1.20 6.41
N SER A 41 18.93 0.69 6.73
CA SER A 41 19.68 -0.19 5.83
C SER A 41 19.04 -1.58 5.72
N GLY A 42 19.35 -2.29 4.63
CA GLY A 42 18.91 -3.68 4.44
C GLY A 42 17.39 -3.86 4.27
N LYS A 43 16.65 -2.77 4.02
CA LYS A 43 15.20 -2.77 3.77
C LYS A 43 14.89 -2.39 2.31
N ALA A 44 13.83 -2.97 1.78
CA ALA A 44 13.24 -2.51 0.52
C ALA A 44 12.44 -1.23 0.78
N LEU A 45 12.85 -0.14 0.14
CA LEU A 45 12.30 1.20 0.31
C LEU A 45 11.55 1.61 -0.95
N HIS A 46 10.35 2.14 -0.75
CA HIS A 46 9.56 2.81 -1.78
C HIS A 46 9.40 4.27 -1.39
N PHE A 47 9.30 5.15 -2.38
CA PHE A 47 9.11 6.57 -2.19
C PHE A 47 7.83 7.03 -2.86
N GLN A 48 7.14 7.98 -2.22
CA GLN A 48 5.97 8.64 -2.77
C GLN A 48 6.16 10.14 -2.62
N LEU A 49 5.89 10.87 -3.70
CA LEU A 49 5.75 12.32 -3.65
C LEU A 49 4.34 12.62 -3.13
N LEU A 50 4.24 13.43 -2.09
CA LEU A 50 2.96 13.71 -1.42
C LEU A 50 2.53 15.15 -1.65
N ASP A 51 1.22 15.38 -1.69
CA ASP A 51 0.62 16.71 -1.55
C ASP A 51 0.51 17.13 -0.07
N GLU A 52 0.01 18.35 0.17
CA GLU A 52 -0.24 18.91 1.51
C GLU A 52 -1.27 18.12 2.34
N HIS A 53 -2.02 17.23 1.69
CA HIS A 53 -3.02 16.36 2.30
C HIS A 53 -2.53 14.92 2.48
N TYR A 54 -1.23 14.67 2.31
CA TYR A 54 -0.59 13.34 2.38
C TYR A 54 -1.04 12.35 1.30
N ARG A 55 -1.55 12.83 0.16
CA ARG A 55 -1.92 11.98 -0.97
C ARG A 55 -0.76 11.80 -1.92
N ALA A 56 -0.57 10.58 -2.42
CA ALA A 56 0.48 10.26 -3.38
C ALA A 56 0.23 10.92 -4.75
N LEU A 57 0.91 12.03 -5.01
CA LEU A 57 1.02 12.67 -6.33
C LEU A 57 1.68 11.73 -7.34
N GLN A 58 2.76 11.07 -6.92
CA GLN A 58 3.50 10.11 -7.72
C GLN A 58 4.04 8.99 -6.81
N THR A 59 4.06 7.76 -7.32
CA THR A 59 4.48 6.58 -6.57
C THR A 59 5.61 5.84 -7.28
N MET A 60 6.68 5.54 -6.55
CA MET A 60 7.74 4.66 -7.04
C MET A 60 7.26 3.21 -7.01
N ARG A 61 7.14 2.59 -8.20
CA ARG A 61 6.69 1.19 -8.36
C ARG A 61 7.80 0.15 -8.35
N SER A 62 9.04 0.58 -8.19
CA SER A 62 10.20 -0.24 -7.86
C SER A 62 10.63 0.01 -6.42
N PHE A 63 11.61 -0.75 -5.92
CA PHE A 63 12.19 -0.52 -4.60
C PHE A 63 13.67 -0.18 -4.72
N SER A 64 14.17 0.57 -3.75
CA SER A 64 15.60 0.80 -3.52
C SER A 64 16.03 0.24 -2.17
N GLY A 65 17.32 0.08 -1.97
CA GLY A 65 17.91 -0.28 -0.69
C GLY A 65 19.27 0.38 -0.55
N VAL A 66 19.72 0.53 0.69
CA VAL A 66 21.03 1.05 1.05
C VAL A 66 21.69 0.15 2.09
N MET A 67 23.02 0.09 2.07
CA MET A 67 23.87 -0.55 3.08
C MET A 67 24.18 0.43 4.23
N PRO A 68 24.67 -0.06 5.39
CA PRO A 68 25.10 0.81 6.48
C PRO A 68 26.13 1.84 6.03
N GLY A 69 25.86 3.12 6.27
CA GLY A 69 26.75 4.22 5.88
C GLY A 69 26.72 4.60 4.40
N GLU A 70 25.98 3.88 3.56
CA GLU A 70 25.83 4.22 2.14
C GLU A 70 25.01 5.50 1.97
N LYS A 71 25.47 6.38 1.07
CA LYS A 71 24.70 7.51 0.57
C LYS A 71 24.33 7.23 -0.89
N ARG A 72 23.04 7.23 -1.18
CA ARG A 72 22.49 7.00 -2.51
C ARG A 72 21.54 8.13 -2.89
N GLY A 73 21.62 8.60 -4.12
CA GLY A 73 20.76 9.66 -4.65
C GLY A 73 20.18 9.30 -6.02
N CYS A 74 19.12 10.00 -6.39
CA CYS A 74 18.54 10.00 -7.73
C CYS A 74 18.49 11.43 -8.26
N LEU A 75 18.45 11.60 -9.59
CA LEU A 75 18.38 12.92 -10.23
C LEU A 75 16.98 13.54 -10.16
N GLY A 76 15.96 12.69 -10.08
CA GLY A 76 14.56 13.08 -10.04
C GLY A 76 13.66 11.86 -9.88
N CYS A 77 12.37 12.10 -9.75
CA CYS A 77 11.36 11.05 -9.62
C CYS A 77 11.17 10.31 -10.95
N HIS A 78 11.94 9.23 -11.16
CA HIS A 78 11.97 8.40 -12.37
C HIS A 78 12.79 8.96 -13.56
N GLU A 79 13.74 9.86 -13.27
CA GLU A 79 14.75 10.30 -14.23
C GLU A 79 15.72 9.14 -14.57
N LEU A 80 16.19 9.08 -15.82
CA LEU A 80 17.09 8.00 -16.25
C LEU A 80 18.46 8.13 -15.57
N HIS A 81 19.05 6.99 -15.19
CA HIS A 81 20.40 6.94 -14.64
C HIS A 81 21.49 7.38 -15.64
N SER A 82 21.15 7.41 -16.93
CA SER A 82 22.01 7.89 -18.03
C SER A 82 21.91 9.40 -18.26
N THR A 83 21.04 10.11 -17.53
CA THR A 83 20.90 11.57 -17.64
C THR A 83 22.01 12.25 -16.85
N ALA A 84 22.59 13.32 -17.40
CA ALA A 84 23.58 14.11 -16.67
C ALA A 84 22.88 14.89 -15.53
N ALA A 85 23.52 14.95 -14.36
CA ALA A 85 23.00 15.75 -13.26
C ALA A 85 22.97 17.25 -13.63
N PRO A 86 21.95 18.01 -13.19
CA PRO A 86 21.98 19.45 -13.29
C PRO A 86 23.24 20.00 -12.60
N ASN A 87 23.86 21.03 -13.19
CA ASN A 87 25.00 21.73 -12.57
C ASN A 87 24.54 22.69 -11.46
N LYS A 88 23.72 22.19 -10.53
CA LYS A 88 23.21 22.92 -9.37
C LYS A 88 23.03 21.93 -8.23
N LEU A 89 23.74 22.15 -7.13
CA LEU A 89 23.58 21.35 -5.92
C LEU A 89 22.29 21.77 -5.19
N GLY A 90 21.38 20.81 -5.00
CA GLY A 90 20.15 21.00 -4.24
C GLY A 90 20.41 21.39 -2.79
N SER A 91 19.55 22.25 -2.25
CA SER A 91 19.66 22.80 -0.90
C SER A 91 19.70 21.72 0.19
N ALA A 92 18.90 20.66 0.08
CA ALA A 92 18.86 19.54 1.02
C ALA A 92 20.21 18.78 1.13
N LEU A 93 21.09 18.90 0.13
CA LEU A 93 22.40 18.25 0.13
C LEU A 93 23.47 19.07 0.86
N ARG A 94 23.16 20.29 1.29
CA ARG A 94 24.07 21.21 2.00
C ARG A 94 24.02 21.05 3.51
N THR A 95 23.03 20.31 4.01
CA THR A 95 22.73 20.12 5.42
C THR A 95 22.78 18.63 5.78
N GLU A 96 22.67 18.30 7.06
CA GLU A 96 22.56 16.91 7.47
C GLU A 96 21.25 16.30 6.96
N PRO A 97 21.25 15.03 6.50
CA PRO A 97 20.03 14.35 6.09
C PRO A 97 18.99 14.34 7.21
N ALA A 98 17.76 14.73 6.88
CA ALA A 98 16.65 14.81 7.82
C ALA A 98 16.28 13.44 8.41
N GLU A 99 15.75 13.46 9.64
CA GLU A 99 15.11 12.32 10.27
C GLU A 99 13.66 12.16 9.76
N LEU A 100 13.18 10.91 9.73
CA LEU A 100 11.81 10.63 9.31
C LEU A 100 10.81 11.07 10.38
N THR A 101 9.77 11.82 9.99
CA THR A 101 8.62 12.07 10.86
C THR A 101 7.68 10.86 10.81
N PRO A 102 7.47 10.14 11.92
CA PRO A 102 6.64 8.94 11.91
C PRO A 102 5.17 9.27 11.63
N PRO A 103 4.40 8.34 11.03
CA PRO A 103 2.97 8.53 10.86
C PRO A 103 2.23 8.42 12.21
N PRO A 104 0.99 8.93 12.33
CA PRO A 104 0.21 8.92 13.57
C PRO A 104 -0.07 7.53 14.16
N TRP A 105 0.11 6.46 13.38
CA TRP A 105 -0.04 5.06 13.81
C TRP A 105 1.30 4.37 14.12
N GLY A 106 2.40 5.13 14.16
CA GLY A 106 3.73 4.64 14.49
C GLY A 106 4.24 3.61 13.49
N THR A 107 4.72 2.47 13.99
CA THR A 107 5.37 1.43 13.19
C THR A 107 4.42 0.35 12.67
N GLN A 108 3.11 0.52 12.82
CA GLN A 108 2.15 -0.49 12.34
C GLN A 108 2.22 -0.63 10.82
N SER A 109 2.14 -1.87 10.36
CA SER A 109 1.98 -2.12 8.92
C SER A 109 0.51 -1.93 8.49
N ILE A 110 0.31 -1.58 7.23
CA ILE A 110 -1.01 -1.26 6.70
C ILE A 110 -1.82 -2.55 6.55
N SER A 111 -3.03 -2.53 7.10
CA SER A 111 -3.96 -3.66 7.11
C SER A 111 -5.37 -3.15 6.94
N TYR A 112 -6.14 -3.80 6.06
CA TYR A 112 -7.52 -3.41 5.81
C TYR A 112 -8.37 -3.45 7.08
N THR A 113 -8.29 -4.53 7.85
CA THR A 113 -9.13 -4.76 9.03
C THR A 113 -8.76 -3.86 10.20
N ARG A 114 -7.52 -3.34 10.26
CA ARG A 114 -7.07 -2.42 11.33
C ARG A 114 -7.12 -0.94 10.93
N PHE A 115 -6.94 -0.62 9.66
CA PHE A 115 -6.86 0.76 9.17
C PHE A 115 -8.16 1.25 8.55
N VAL A 116 -8.86 0.39 7.81
CA VAL A 116 -9.97 0.82 6.96
C VAL A 116 -11.30 0.46 7.58
N GLN A 117 -11.52 -0.82 7.90
CA GLN A 117 -12.80 -1.28 8.44
C GLN A 117 -13.26 -0.46 9.66
N PRO A 118 -12.40 -0.14 10.66
CA PRO A 118 -12.83 0.65 11.82
C PRO A 118 -13.24 2.09 11.45
N VAL A 119 -12.63 2.67 10.40
CA VAL A 119 -13.01 3.99 9.90
C VAL A 119 -14.37 3.91 9.19
N LEU A 120 -14.58 2.88 8.38
CA LEU A 120 -15.86 2.65 7.71
C LEU A 120 -16.98 2.40 8.74
N ASP A 121 -16.74 1.58 9.75
CA ASP A 121 -17.71 1.29 10.81
C ASP A 121 -18.11 2.58 11.55
N LYS A 122 -17.12 3.42 11.89
CA LYS A 122 -17.34 4.66 12.63
C LYS A 122 -18.09 5.73 11.82
N TYR A 123 -17.69 5.96 10.56
CA TYR A 123 -18.17 7.11 9.79
C TYR A 123 -19.21 6.77 8.73
N CYS A 124 -19.22 5.54 8.23
CA CYS A 124 -20.10 5.09 7.14
C CYS A 124 -21.11 4.03 7.60
N GLY A 125 -20.82 3.30 8.69
CA GLY A 125 -21.55 2.13 9.13
C GLY A 125 -23.04 2.38 9.39
N ARG A 126 -23.39 3.54 9.96
CA ARG A 126 -24.79 3.91 10.24
C ARG A 126 -25.70 3.79 9.02
N CYS A 127 -25.22 4.15 7.83
CA CYS A 127 -26.00 4.10 6.60
C CYS A 127 -25.76 2.81 5.80
N HIS A 128 -24.55 2.25 5.88
CA HIS A 128 -24.08 1.17 5.00
C HIS A 128 -24.04 -0.22 5.65
N GLN A 129 -24.47 -0.36 6.90
CA GLN A 129 -24.47 -1.64 7.64
C GLN A 129 -25.82 -1.85 8.35
N GLY A 130 -26.05 -3.07 8.85
CA GLY A 130 -27.25 -3.41 9.61
C GLY A 130 -28.55 -3.13 8.84
N SER A 131 -29.41 -2.28 9.41
CA SER A 131 -30.67 -1.81 8.81
C SER A 131 -30.55 -0.48 8.07
N GLY A 132 -29.33 0.03 7.84
CA GLY A 132 -29.12 1.29 7.13
C GLY A 132 -29.56 1.22 5.66
N GLU A 133 -30.25 2.25 5.17
CA GLU A 133 -30.84 2.25 3.83
C GLU A 133 -29.80 2.17 2.70
N ALA A 134 -28.63 2.79 2.89
CA ALA A 134 -27.56 2.81 1.88
C ALA A 134 -26.87 1.44 1.71
N ARG A 135 -27.07 0.51 2.66
CA ARG A 135 -26.56 -0.86 2.61
C ARG A 135 -26.98 -1.60 1.33
N LYS A 136 -28.20 -1.34 0.83
CA LYS A 136 -28.72 -1.95 -0.42
C LYS A 136 -27.88 -1.60 -1.66
N LYS A 137 -27.24 -0.42 -1.64
CA LYS A 137 -26.38 0.07 -2.73
C LYS A 137 -24.91 -0.30 -2.50
N LEU A 138 -24.45 -0.23 -1.26
CA LEU A 138 -23.10 -0.60 -0.86
C LEU A 138 -23.13 -1.11 0.58
N ASP A 139 -22.96 -2.42 0.76
CA ASP A 139 -22.94 -3.04 2.09
C ASP A 139 -21.50 -3.06 2.62
N LEU A 140 -21.22 -2.21 3.61
CA LEU A 140 -19.90 -2.10 4.24
C LEU A 140 -19.71 -3.03 5.44
N THR A 141 -20.63 -3.97 5.67
CA THR A 141 -20.54 -4.92 6.78
C THR A 141 -19.39 -5.88 6.55
N LEU A 142 -18.49 -6.01 7.53
CA LEU A 142 -17.42 -7.00 7.49
C LEU A 142 -18.02 -8.42 7.51
N ARG A 143 -17.93 -9.13 6.39
CA ARG A 143 -18.58 -10.44 6.21
C ARG A 143 -17.75 -11.35 5.29
N PRO A 144 -18.05 -12.67 5.24
CA PRO A 144 -17.40 -13.55 4.27
C PRO A 144 -17.49 -12.96 2.85
N GLY A 145 -16.37 -12.99 2.14
CA GLY A 145 -16.26 -12.50 0.76
C GLY A 145 -15.61 -13.56 -0.13
N TYR A 146 -14.64 -13.15 -0.94
CA TYR A 146 -13.92 -14.06 -1.82
C TYR A 146 -12.72 -14.72 -1.13
N ARG A 147 -12.77 -16.06 -1.00
CA ARG A 147 -11.74 -16.85 -0.30
C ARG A 147 -11.48 -16.29 1.11
N MET A 148 -10.28 -15.75 1.37
CA MET A 148 -9.98 -15.10 2.66
C MET A 148 -10.24 -13.60 2.67
N PHE A 149 -10.46 -12.97 1.52
CA PHE A 149 -10.77 -11.55 1.42
C PHE A 149 -12.22 -11.32 1.81
N LYS A 150 -12.43 -10.69 2.96
CA LYS A 150 -13.79 -10.35 3.43
C LYS A 150 -14.39 -9.23 2.60
N GLU A 151 -15.70 -9.20 2.48
CA GLU A 151 -16.39 -7.96 2.10
C GLU A 151 -16.33 -6.98 3.29
N PRO A 152 -16.30 -5.66 3.06
CA PRO A 152 -16.43 -4.98 1.77
C PRO A 152 -15.10 -4.73 1.04
N TYR A 153 -13.96 -5.26 1.51
CA TYR A 153 -12.66 -5.05 0.86
C TYR A 153 -12.71 -5.40 -0.63
N VAL A 154 -13.27 -6.56 -0.98
CA VAL A 154 -13.40 -7.02 -2.36
C VAL A 154 -14.16 -6.00 -3.22
N THR A 155 -15.31 -5.52 -2.74
CA THR A 155 -16.08 -4.47 -3.41
C THR A 155 -15.30 -3.16 -3.57
N LEU A 156 -14.53 -2.76 -2.55
CA LEU A 156 -13.80 -1.49 -2.57
C LEU A 156 -12.64 -1.49 -3.57
N VAL A 157 -11.90 -2.60 -3.65
CA VAL A 157 -10.75 -2.72 -4.55
C VAL A 157 -11.15 -3.12 -5.97
N GLY A 158 -12.30 -3.78 -6.13
CA GLY A 158 -12.78 -4.28 -7.42
C GLY A 158 -12.17 -5.62 -7.83
N GLY A 159 -12.55 -6.09 -9.01
CA GLY A 159 -12.02 -7.34 -9.56
C GLY A 159 -10.63 -7.16 -10.17
N ALA A 160 -9.73 -8.09 -9.85
CA ALA A 160 -8.47 -8.30 -10.56
C ALA A 160 -8.57 -9.53 -11.46
N GLN A 161 -7.78 -9.59 -12.54
CA GLN A 161 -7.87 -10.63 -13.58
C GLN A 161 -7.74 -12.08 -13.05
N PHE A 162 -7.10 -12.28 -11.88
CA PHE A 162 -6.92 -13.58 -11.20
C PHE A 162 -7.68 -13.72 -9.88
N SER A 163 -8.49 -12.72 -9.54
CA SER A 163 -9.23 -12.67 -8.27
C SER A 163 -10.47 -13.54 -8.24
N GLY A 164 -10.90 -14.15 -9.36
CA GLY A 164 -12.20 -14.83 -9.46
C GLY A 164 -13.42 -13.90 -9.25
N VAL A 165 -13.19 -12.59 -9.12
CA VAL A 165 -14.17 -11.51 -9.17
C VAL A 165 -14.21 -10.98 -10.60
N ASP A 166 -15.36 -10.48 -11.05
CA ASP A 166 -15.51 -9.93 -12.41
C ASP A 166 -14.40 -8.90 -12.68
N PRO A 167 -13.49 -9.14 -13.64
CA PRO A 167 -12.40 -8.23 -13.95
C PRO A 167 -12.88 -6.85 -14.45
N ASN A 168 -14.14 -6.74 -14.88
CA ASN A 168 -14.75 -5.46 -15.25
C ASN A 168 -15.35 -4.71 -14.05
N GLN A 169 -15.45 -5.35 -12.88
CA GLN A 169 -15.92 -4.71 -11.66
C GLN A 169 -14.89 -3.70 -11.16
N LYS A 170 -15.12 -2.42 -11.49
CA LYS A 170 -14.28 -1.32 -11.02
C LYS A 170 -14.53 -1.05 -9.54
N GLY A 171 -13.48 -1.18 -8.73
CA GLY A 171 -13.47 -0.73 -7.35
C GLY A 171 -13.57 0.79 -7.24
N ILE A 172 -13.82 1.27 -6.02
CA ILE A 172 -13.86 2.71 -5.69
C ILE A 172 -12.60 3.20 -4.96
N ALA A 173 -11.67 2.29 -4.66
CA ALA A 173 -10.44 2.61 -3.94
C ALA A 173 -9.38 3.30 -4.81
N GLY A 174 -9.42 3.18 -6.14
CA GLY A 174 -8.42 3.78 -7.03
C GLY A 174 -7.10 2.99 -7.12
N ALA A 175 -7.10 1.72 -6.71
CA ALA A 175 -5.93 0.84 -6.75
C ALA A 175 -5.34 0.72 -8.17
N ILE A 176 -4.02 0.57 -8.26
CA ILE A 176 -3.31 0.31 -9.51
C ILE A 176 -3.45 -1.19 -9.81
N MET A 177 -4.01 -1.52 -10.96
CA MET A 177 -4.00 -2.90 -11.48
C MET A 177 -2.65 -3.18 -12.13
N VAL A 178 -1.88 -4.11 -11.55
CA VAL A 178 -0.46 -4.31 -11.93
C VAL A 178 -0.22 -5.57 -12.75
N GLU A 179 -1.17 -6.49 -12.77
CA GLU A 179 -1.04 -7.77 -13.47
C GLU A 179 -2.00 -7.84 -14.65
N ASN A 180 -1.65 -7.17 -15.75
CA ASN A 180 -2.15 -7.53 -17.06
C ASN A 180 -1.08 -8.40 -17.74
N TYR A 181 -1.17 -9.73 -17.57
CA TYR A 181 -0.22 -10.68 -18.19
C TYR A 181 -0.45 -10.87 -19.69
N GLU A 182 -1.47 -10.22 -20.25
CA GLU A 182 -1.49 -10.04 -21.69
C GLU A 182 -0.32 -9.11 -22.03
N GLN A 183 0.80 -9.70 -22.46
CA GLN A 183 2.01 -9.02 -22.94
C GLN A 183 1.77 -8.22 -24.23
N SER A 184 0.57 -7.71 -24.44
CA SER A 184 0.14 -7.02 -25.65
C SER A 184 0.25 -5.50 -25.53
N ASP A 185 0.42 -4.95 -24.33
CA ASP A 185 0.44 -3.49 -24.12
C ASP A 185 1.73 -2.95 -23.45
N PRO A 186 2.70 -2.47 -24.24
CA PRO A 186 3.88 -1.76 -23.75
C PRO A 186 3.56 -0.56 -22.85
N GLN A 187 2.35 0.05 -22.95
CA GLN A 187 1.96 1.16 -22.09
C GLN A 187 1.85 0.75 -20.62
N SER A 188 1.60 -0.53 -20.32
CA SER A 188 1.51 -1.06 -18.95
C SER A 188 2.84 -1.01 -18.18
N TYR A 189 3.97 -0.84 -18.89
CA TYR A 189 5.32 -0.71 -18.32
C TYR A 189 5.82 0.74 -18.23
N LEU A 190 5.07 1.70 -18.77
CA LEU A 190 5.45 3.10 -18.68
C LEU A 190 5.31 3.62 -17.25
N THR A 191 6.12 4.62 -16.93
CA THR A 191 5.94 5.40 -15.71
C THR A 191 4.55 6.00 -15.71
N LEU A 192 3.77 5.69 -14.68
CA LEU A 192 2.45 6.26 -14.50
C LEU A 192 2.57 7.78 -14.39
N ARG A 193 1.69 8.53 -15.07
CA ARG A 193 1.71 9.99 -14.93
C ARG A 193 1.21 10.37 -13.52
N PRO A 194 1.69 11.49 -12.95
CA PRO A 194 1.21 11.96 -11.66
C PRO A 194 -0.31 12.10 -11.61
N MET A 195 -0.90 11.86 -10.44
CA MET A 195 -2.33 12.04 -10.14
C MET A 195 -3.31 11.17 -10.95
N GLN A 196 -2.84 10.15 -11.68
CA GLN A 196 -3.73 9.28 -12.47
C GLN A 196 -4.25 8.04 -11.72
N HIS A 197 -3.77 7.79 -10.51
CA HIS A 197 -4.09 6.59 -9.73
C HIS A 197 -4.18 6.90 -8.23
N LEU A 198 -4.52 5.87 -7.44
CA LEU A 198 -4.53 5.88 -5.99
C LEU A 198 -5.48 6.96 -5.43
N SER A 199 -5.10 7.66 -4.36
CA SER A 199 -5.98 8.58 -3.65
C SER A 199 -6.44 9.79 -4.47
N TYR A 200 -5.80 10.08 -5.62
CA TYR A 200 -6.22 11.12 -6.55
C TYR A 200 -7.40 10.73 -7.45
N THR A 201 -7.62 9.44 -7.67
CA THR A 201 -8.75 8.92 -8.48
C THR A 201 -9.71 8.05 -7.66
N SER A 202 -9.47 7.97 -6.36
CA SER A 202 -10.25 7.19 -5.42
C SER A 202 -11.55 7.88 -5.04
N LYS A 203 -12.68 7.39 -5.55
CA LYS A 203 -14.01 7.84 -5.12
C LYS A 203 -14.21 7.67 -3.61
N LEU A 204 -13.59 6.65 -2.99
CA LEU A 204 -13.61 6.48 -1.54
C LEU A 204 -13.00 7.70 -0.83
N ILE A 205 -11.82 8.14 -1.27
CA ILE A 205 -11.12 9.30 -0.68
C ILE A 205 -11.87 10.60 -1.01
N ASP A 206 -12.37 10.77 -2.22
CA ASP A 206 -13.14 11.96 -2.61
C ASP A 206 -14.40 12.13 -1.76
N ILE A 207 -15.08 11.04 -1.40
CA ILE A 207 -16.22 11.06 -0.48
C ILE A 207 -15.74 11.32 0.95
N ALA A 208 -14.74 10.57 1.42
CA ALA A 208 -14.23 10.66 2.79
C ALA A 208 -13.71 12.06 3.17
N ARG A 209 -13.20 12.82 2.20
CA ARG A 209 -12.68 14.19 2.38
C ARG A 209 -13.75 15.27 2.47
N ARG A 210 -15.02 14.97 2.15
CA ARG A 210 -16.07 16.01 2.18
C ARG A 210 -16.35 16.44 3.61
N ASP A 211 -16.43 17.75 3.82
CA ASP A 211 -16.68 18.36 5.13
C ASP A 211 -18.01 17.89 5.77
N GLU A 212 -18.97 17.43 4.96
CA GLU A 212 -20.25 16.89 5.43
C GLU A 212 -20.09 15.67 6.36
N TYR A 213 -19.05 14.85 6.15
CA TYR A 213 -18.83 13.62 6.92
C TYR A 213 -17.91 13.80 8.13
N LYS A 214 -17.19 14.93 8.21
CA LYS A 214 -16.33 15.31 9.35
C LYS A 214 -15.43 14.16 9.86
N ILE A 215 -14.81 13.44 8.94
CA ILE A 215 -13.86 12.37 9.30
C ILE A 215 -12.65 13.00 9.97
N ASP A 216 -12.25 12.48 11.14
CA ASP A 216 -11.08 13.01 11.83
C ASP A 216 -9.79 12.85 10.99
N PRO A 217 -8.80 13.75 11.16
CA PRO A 217 -7.60 13.75 10.32
C PRO A 217 -6.81 12.43 10.33
N VAL A 218 -6.77 11.72 11.46
CA VAL A 218 -6.03 10.45 11.56
C VAL A 218 -6.75 9.35 10.80
N SER A 219 -8.08 9.26 10.94
CA SER A 219 -8.91 8.29 10.21
C SER A 219 -8.86 8.52 8.71
N LEU A 220 -8.94 9.78 8.26
CA LEU A 220 -8.79 10.12 6.86
C LEU A 220 -7.39 9.74 6.34
N ARG A 221 -6.34 10.05 7.09
CA ARG A 221 -4.95 9.69 6.71
C ARG A 221 -4.73 8.19 6.65
N LYS A 222 -5.42 7.39 7.48
CA LYS A 222 -5.41 5.91 7.37
C LYS A 222 -6.05 5.41 6.08
N LEU A 223 -7.17 6.00 5.65
CA LEU A 223 -7.80 5.65 4.37
C LEU A 223 -6.88 5.99 3.20
N ILE A 224 -6.31 7.21 3.20
CA ILE A 224 -5.36 7.66 2.17
C ILE A 224 -4.15 6.72 2.13
N ALA A 225 -3.53 6.44 3.28
CA ALA A 225 -2.38 5.53 3.36
C ALA A 225 -2.72 4.12 2.85
N TRP A 226 -3.90 3.59 3.15
CA TRP A 226 -4.32 2.29 2.63
C TRP A 226 -4.48 2.29 1.12
N VAL A 227 -5.13 3.31 0.56
CA VAL A 227 -5.25 3.46 -0.90
C VAL A 227 -3.87 3.60 -1.54
N ASP A 228 -3.05 4.51 -1.04
CA ASP A 228 -1.76 4.87 -1.64
C ASP A 228 -0.69 3.79 -1.49
N THR A 229 -0.85 2.86 -0.55
CA THR A 229 -0.03 1.64 -0.46
C THR A 229 -0.59 0.49 -1.31
N ASN A 230 -1.46 0.81 -2.27
CA ASN A 230 -2.12 -0.09 -3.20
C ASN A 230 -3.05 -1.13 -2.56
N CYS A 231 -3.78 -0.69 -1.53
CA CYS A 231 -4.89 -1.44 -0.92
C CYS A 231 -4.52 -2.84 -0.39
N PRO A 232 -3.47 -2.98 0.45
CA PRO A 232 -3.15 -4.27 1.06
C PRO A 232 -4.31 -4.73 1.96
N TYR A 233 -4.57 -6.03 1.97
CA TYR A 233 -5.52 -6.64 2.90
C TYR A 233 -4.86 -6.95 4.24
N ARG A 234 -3.68 -7.61 4.21
CA ARG A 234 -2.94 -8.02 5.41
C ARG A 234 -1.69 -7.18 5.63
N GLY A 235 -1.51 -6.75 6.88
CA GLY A 235 -0.24 -6.28 7.40
C GLY A 235 0.57 -7.41 8.05
N GLU A 236 1.81 -7.11 8.46
CA GLU A 236 2.71 -8.00 9.20
C GLU A 236 2.01 -8.65 10.39
N GLU A 237 1.28 -7.89 11.19
CA GLU A 237 0.57 -8.39 12.37
C GLU A 237 -0.50 -9.43 11.99
N ASP A 238 -1.21 -9.25 10.87
CA ASP A 238 -2.19 -10.24 10.39
C ASP A 238 -1.49 -11.51 9.90
N ILE A 239 -0.35 -11.35 9.22
CA ILE A 239 0.44 -12.46 8.71
C ILE A 239 1.01 -13.27 9.88
N ARG A 240 1.61 -12.61 10.87
CA ARG A 240 2.18 -13.24 12.07
C ARG A 240 1.15 -13.97 12.92
N ALA A 241 -0.13 -13.60 12.81
CA ALA A 241 -1.23 -14.30 13.47
C ALA A 241 -1.64 -15.62 12.78
N ILE A 242 -1.18 -15.88 11.55
CA ILE A 242 -1.43 -17.13 10.84
C ILE A 242 -0.49 -18.21 11.42
N PRO A 243 -1.02 -19.35 11.91
CA PRO A 243 -0.19 -20.42 12.44
C PRO A 243 0.77 -20.94 11.36
N ASP A 244 1.91 -21.48 11.81
CA ASP A 244 2.82 -22.13 10.88
C ASP A 244 2.09 -23.26 10.12
N PRO A 245 2.33 -23.41 8.81
CA PRO A 245 1.68 -24.46 8.03
C PRO A 245 1.97 -25.84 8.61
N ASP A 246 0.92 -26.65 8.72
CA ASP A 246 0.99 -28.07 9.04
C ASP A 246 0.10 -28.82 8.04
N PHE A 247 0.69 -29.73 7.27
CA PHE A 247 0.00 -30.47 6.21
C PHE A 247 0.71 -31.79 5.90
N PRO A 248 -0.02 -32.82 5.40
CA PRO A 248 0.59 -34.10 5.02
C PRO A 248 1.73 -33.93 4.00
N GLY A 249 2.89 -34.54 4.24
CA GLY A 249 4.08 -34.41 3.38
C GLY A 249 5.00 -33.24 3.74
N ILE A 250 4.67 -32.45 4.77
CA ILE A 250 5.52 -31.34 5.24
C ILE A 250 6.89 -31.83 5.73
N GLU A 251 6.96 -33.06 6.22
CA GLU A 251 8.18 -33.75 6.64
C GLU A 251 9.15 -34.02 5.50
N CYS A 252 8.67 -34.05 4.25
CA CYS A 252 9.52 -34.20 3.07
C CYS A 252 10.21 -32.89 2.66
N LEU A 253 9.82 -31.75 3.24
CA LEU A 253 10.43 -30.46 2.92
C LEU A 253 11.76 -30.27 3.67
N PRO A 254 12.86 -29.92 2.98
CA PRO A 254 14.15 -29.68 3.63
C PRO A 254 14.12 -28.47 4.57
N VAL A 255 13.23 -27.51 4.30
CA VAL A 255 12.96 -26.35 5.16
C VAL A 255 11.46 -26.24 5.34
N ARG A 256 10.99 -26.38 6.59
CA ARG A 256 9.57 -26.21 6.89
C ARG A 256 9.18 -24.74 6.69
N PRO A 257 8.11 -24.44 5.93
CA PRO A 257 7.62 -23.07 5.81
C PRO A 257 7.15 -22.59 7.18
N ARG A 258 7.47 -21.33 7.52
CA ARG A 258 7.06 -20.67 8.76
C ARG A 258 6.36 -19.36 8.43
N VAL A 259 5.38 -19.00 9.24
CA VAL A 259 4.65 -17.74 9.15
C VAL A 259 4.65 -17.06 10.52
N ALA A 260 3.93 -17.62 11.50
CA ALA A 260 3.94 -17.13 12.87
C ALA A 260 5.37 -17.10 13.44
N THR A 261 6.12 -18.19 13.29
CA THR A 261 7.47 -18.32 13.88
C THR A 261 8.61 -18.01 12.90
N ALA A 262 8.31 -17.38 11.76
CA ALA A 262 9.34 -17.00 10.81
C ALA A 262 10.37 -16.07 11.49
N PRO A 263 11.68 -16.26 11.32
CA PRO A 263 12.66 -15.39 11.96
C PRO A 263 12.55 -13.95 11.42
N ILE A 264 12.80 -12.96 12.28
CA ILE A 264 13.03 -11.59 11.82
C ILE A 264 14.50 -11.50 11.41
N ILE A 265 14.75 -11.55 10.10
CA ILE A 265 16.10 -11.45 9.56
C ILE A 265 16.47 -9.97 9.46
N GLN A 266 17.39 -9.53 10.32
CA GLN A 266 18.09 -8.27 10.12
C GLN A 266 19.15 -8.49 9.04
N ARG A 267 18.95 -7.87 7.87
CA ARG A 267 19.99 -7.85 6.83
C ARG A 267 20.98 -6.75 7.23
N PRO A 268 22.28 -7.07 7.38
CA PRO A 268 23.30 -6.08 7.70
C PRO A 268 23.32 -4.97 6.65
#